data_AF-A0A3A8UAT2-F1
#
_entry.id   AF-A0A3A8UAT2-F1
#
_cell.length_a   1.000
_cell.length_b   1.000
_cell.length_c   1.000
_cell.angle_alpha   90.00
_cell.angle_beta   90.00
_cell.angle_gamma   90.00
#
_symmetry.space_group_name_H-M   'P 1'
#
loop_
_entity.id
_entity.type
_entity.pdbx_description
1 polymer ?
#
loop_
_entity_poly.entity_id
_entity_poly.type
_entity_poly.pdbx_seq_one_letter_code
_entity_poly.pdbx_strand_id
1 'polypeptide(L)'
;MIGRTWAAEAVSKELRGSYTVEAAGVMAAVLFTVMVLLNQAFHVHAETVGKFAVHEEAERERHEIDSRDKGEITKYAHGMRWGLELTVPVFCPEESLRMWSLVE
;
A
#
# COMPACT_ATOMS: atom_id res chain seq x y z
N MET A 1 -43.28 42.32 12.80
CA MET A 1 -42.46 41.09 13.01
C MET A 1 -42.91 39.92 12.12
N ILE A 2 -43.65 40.17 11.02
CA ILE A 2 -44.30 39.12 10.21
C ILE A 2 -43.47 38.72 8.98
N GLY A 3 -42.61 39.59 8.43
CA GLY A 3 -41.86 39.30 7.19
C GLY A 3 -40.78 38.22 7.28
N ARG A 4 -40.25 37.91 8.47
CA ARG A 4 -39.21 36.88 8.65
C ARG A 4 -39.73 35.45 8.51
N THR A 5 -41.00 35.20 8.82
CA THR A 5 -41.58 33.85 8.78
C THR A 5 -41.87 33.39 7.35
N TRP A 6 -42.32 34.30 6.48
CA TRP A 6 -42.55 34.00 5.05
C TRP A 6 -41.26 33.73 4.28
N ALA A 7 -40.18 34.44 4.59
CA ALA A 7 -38.87 34.19 4.00
C ALA A 7 -38.31 32.84 4.44
N ALA A 8 -38.43 32.48 5.72
CA ALA A 8 -38.00 31.18 6.23
C ALA A 8 -38.83 30.02 5.66
N GLU A 9 -40.13 30.23 5.42
CA GLU A 9 -41.03 29.21 4.86
C GLU A 9 -40.94 29.08 3.34
N ALA A 10 -40.57 30.15 2.63
CA ALA A 10 -40.23 30.09 1.20
C ALA A 10 -38.89 29.36 0.98
N VAL A 11 -37.88 29.67 1.79
CA VAL A 11 -36.56 29.02 1.74
C VAL A 11 -36.66 27.52 2.05
N SER A 12 -37.49 27.12 3.03
CA SER A 12 -37.67 25.69 3.36
C SER A 12 -38.41 24.90 2.28
N LYS A 13 -39.33 25.55 1.53
CA LYS A 13 -40.01 24.95 0.38
C LYS A 13 -39.10 24.82 -0.85
N GLU A 14 -38.19 25.78 -1.08
CA GLU A 14 -37.21 25.69 -2.16
C GLU A 14 -36.10 24.65 -1.91
N LEU A 15 -35.80 24.37 -0.64
CA LEU A 15 -34.76 23.39 -0.24
C LEU A 15 -35.24 21.93 -0.25
N ARG A 16 -36.50 21.65 -0.62
CA ARG A 16 -37.03 20.29 -0.66
C ARG A 16 -36.61 19.61 -1.97
N GLY A 17 -35.39 19.08 -1.99
CA GLY A 17 -34.86 18.33 -3.13
C GLY A 17 -35.73 17.13 -3.50
N SER A 18 -35.77 16.79 -4.79
CA SER A 18 -36.39 15.53 -5.24
C SER A 18 -35.66 14.35 -4.60
N TYR A 19 -36.39 13.31 -4.18
CA TYR A 19 -35.84 12.08 -3.60
C TYR A 19 -34.73 11.45 -4.48
N THR A 20 -34.80 11.66 -5.80
CA THR A 20 -33.77 11.24 -6.76
C THR A 20 -32.44 11.99 -6.61
N VAL A 21 -32.49 13.29 -6.31
CA VAL A 21 -31.29 14.14 -6.11
C VAL A 21 -30.63 13.81 -4.77
N GLU A 22 -31.44 13.61 -3.73
CA GLU A 22 -30.95 13.20 -2.41
C GLU A 22 -30.27 11.82 -2.48
N ALA A 23 -30.92 10.85 -3.13
CA ALA A 23 -30.34 9.53 -3.35
C ALA A 23 -29.05 9.58 -4.19
N ALA A 24 -29.01 10.40 -5.25
CA ALA A 24 -27.81 10.60 -6.05
C ALA A 24 -26.66 11.19 -5.21
N GLY A 25 -26.96 12.13 -4.31
CA GLY A 25 -25.97 12.70 -3.38
C GLY A 25 -25.37 11.66 -2.43
N VAL A 26 -26.20 10.80 -1.84
CA VAL A 26 -25.74 9.70 -0.98
C VAL A 26 -24.86 8.72 -1.77
N MET A 27 -25.29 8.33 -2.97
CA MET A 27 -24.52 7.45 -3.84
C MET A 27 -23.19 8.09 -4.25
N ALA A 28 -23.15 9.39 -4.53
CA ALA A 28 -21.91 10.10 -4.83
C ALA A 28 -20.93 10.07 -3.65
N ALA A 29 -21.42 10.29 -2.41
CA ALA A 29 -20.59 10.20 -1.21
C ALA A 29 -20.03 8.77 -1.01
N VAL A 30 -20.85 7.75 -1.21
CA VAL A 30 -20.43 6.34 -1.11
C VAL A 30 -19.40 5.98 -2.18
N LEU A 31 -19.61 6.38 -3.44
CA LEU A 31 -18.65 6.10 -4.50
C LEU A 31 -17.33 6.84 -4.27
N PHE A 32 -17.39 8.07 -3.73
CA PHE A 32 -16.20 8.81 -3.37
C PHE A 32 -15.40 8.11 -2.25
N THR A 33 -16.06 7.61 -1.20
CA THR A 33 -15.37 6.88 -0.13
C THR A 33 -14.76 5.58 -0.65
N VAL A 34 -15.49 4.82 -1.48
CA VAL A 34 -14.96 3.61 -2.13
C VAL A 34 -13.75 3.92 -3.00
N MET A 35 -13.78 4.99 -3.79
CA MET A 35 -12.63 5.44 -4.60
C MET A 35 -11.38 5.67 -3.72
N VAL A 36 -11.53 6.37 -2.60
CA VAL A 36 -10.41 6.63 -1.68
C VAL A 36 -9.86 5.34 -1.08
N LEU A 37 -10.74 4.43 -0.64
CA LEU A 37 -10.34 3.14 -0.09
C LEU A 37 -9.63 2.27 -1.12
N LEU A 38 -10.12 2.22 -2.36
CA LEU A 38 -9.47 1.49 -3.45
C LEU A 38 -8.07 2.04 -3.73
N ASN A 39 -7.92 3.36 -3.79
CA ASN A 39 -6.60 3.98 -4.01
C ASN A 39 -5.60 3.60 -2.90
N GLN A 40 -6.05 3.54 -1.64
CA GLN A 40 -5.21 3.09 -0.53
C GLN A 40 -4.90 1.59 -0.62
N ALA A 41 -5.90 0.76 -0.95
CA ALA A 41 -5.72 -0.68 -1.09
C ALA A 41 -4.73 -1.02 -2.21
N PHE A 42 -4.84 -0.37 -3.38
CA PHE A 42 -3.89 -0.55 -4.47
C PHE A 42 -2.49 -0.08 -4.09
N HIS A 43 -2.37 1.00 -3.32
CA HIS A 43 -1.07 1.47 -2.85
C HIS A 43 -0.40 0.44 -1.93
N VAL A 44 -1.12 -0.09 -0.94
CA VAL A 44 -0.62 -1.13 -0.04
C VAL A 44 -0.27 -2.40 -0.81
N HIS A 45 -1.11 -2.80 -1.76
CA HIS A 45 -0.84 -3.96 -2.60
C HIS A 45 0.43 -3.80 -3.45
N ALA A 46 0.62 -2.64 -4.08
CA ALA A 46 1.80 -2.37 -4.88
C ALA A 46 3.07 -2.35 -4.02
N GLU A 47 2.98 -1.82 -2.80
CA GLU A 47 4.07 -1.84 -1.83
C GLU A 47 4.42 -3.27 -1.38
N THR A 48 3.42 -4.10 -1.05
CA THR A 48 3.68 -5.47 -0.60
C THR A 48 4.27 -6.33 -1.72
N VAL A 49 3.67 -6.32 -2.91
CA VAL A 49 4.19 -7.05 -4.07
C VAL A 49 5.61 -6.59 -4.40
N GLY A 50 5.86 -5.29 -4.38
CA GLY A 50 7.18 -4.72 -4.62
C GLY A 50 8.23 -5.17 -3.61
N LYS A 51 7.89 -5.15 -2.31
CA LYS A 51 8.78 -5.63 -1.24
C LYS A 51 9.07 -7.12 -1.37
N PHE A 52 8.07 -7.94 -1.72
CA PHE A 52 8.26 -9.37 -1.94
C PHE A 52 9.15 -9.66 -3.14
N ALA A 53 9.00 -8.92 -4.23
CA ALA A 53 9.85 -9.07 -5.41
C ALA A 53 11.34 -8.80 -5.09
N VAL A 54 11.63 -7.71 -4.36
CA VAL A 54 13.00 -7.40 -3.91
C VAL A 54 13.56 -8.50 -3.01
N HIS A 55 12.73 -9.05 -2.12
CA HIS A 55 13.14 -10.13 -1.24
C HIS A 55 13.40 -11.44 -2.00
N GLU A 56 12.57 -11.77 -2.99
CA GLU A 56 12.77 -12.91 -3.88
C GLU A 56 14.05 -12.77 -4.70
N GLU A 57 14.31 -11.58 -5.26
CA GLU A 57 15.54 -11.29 -6.01
C GLU A 57 16.79 -11.38 -5.12
N ALA A 58 16.72 -10.84 -3.90
CA ALA A 58 17.82 -10.94 -2.94
C ALA A 58 18.10 -12.39 -2.58
N GLU A 59 17.06 -13.19 -2.26
CA GLU A 59 17.25 -14.60 -1.94
C GLU A 59 17.75 -15.41 -3.14
N ARG A 60 17.26 -15.12 -4.36
CA ARG A 60 17.75 -15.76 -5.57
C ARG A 60 19.23 -15.51 -5.79
N GLU A 61 19.70 -14.27 -5.62
CA GLU A 61 21.13 -13.96 -5.76
C GLU A 61 21.95 -14.57 -4.62
N ARG A 62 21.39 -14.73 -3.40
CA ARG A 62 22.09 -15.39 -2.28
C ARG A 62 22.42 -16.86 -2.55
N HIS A 63 21.67 -17.54 -3.41
CA HIS A 63 21.91 -18.94 -3.78
C HIS A 63 22.63 -19.11 -5.13
N GLU A 64 22.98 -18.01 -5.79
CA GLU A 64 23.72 -18.06 -7.05
C GLU A 64 25.20 -18.38 -6.80
N ILE A 65 25.78 -19.28 -7.59
CA ILE A 65 27.15 -19.77 -7.36
C ILE A 65 28.19 -18.64 -7.55
N ASP A 66 27.88 -17.65 -8.39
CA ASP A 66 28.74 -16.50 -8.70
C ASP A 66 28.80 -15.47 -7.56
N SER A 67 27.79 -15.43 -6.68
CA SER A 67 27.76 -14.49 -5.55
C SER A 67 28.52 -14.98 -4.32
N ARG A 68 29.07 -16.21 -4.34
CA ARG A 68 29.86 -16.80 -3.23
C ARG A 68 31.07 -15.98 -2.79
N ASP A 69 31.62 -15.16 -3.67
CA ASP A 69 32.79 -14.31 -3.35
C ASP A 69 32.39 -12.94 -2.76
N LYS A 70 31.10 -12.58 -2.84
CA LYS A 70 30.56 -11.39 -2.19
C LYS A 70 30.16 -11.76 -0.76
N GLY A 71 30.52 -10.93 0.22
CA GLY A 71 30.08 -11.13 1.61
C GLY A 71 28.62 -10.75 1.86
N GLU A 72 28.08 -9.83 1.05
CA GLU A 72 26.77 -9.24 1.24
C GLU A 72 26.13 -8.86 -0.10
N ILE A 73 24.80 -9.01 -0.21
CA ILE A 73 24.00 -8.64 -1.38
C ILE A 73 23.06 -7.51 -0.98
N THR A 74 23.16 -6.40 -1.70
CA THR A 74 22.28 -5.24 -1.59
C THR A 74 21.32 -5.20 -2.78
N LYS A 75 20.02 -5.15 -2.52
CA LYS A 75 18.98 -4.92 -3.52
C LYS A 75 18.16 -3.71 -3.17
N TYR A 76 17.84 -2.92 -4.19
CA TYR A 76 17.02 -1.74 -4.06
C TYR A 76 15.93 -1.75 -5.12
N ALA A 77 14.69 -1.48 -4.71
CA ALA A 77 13.64 -1.10 -5.62
C ALA A 77 12.79 0.05 -5.08
N HIS A 78 12.23 0.79 -6.02
CA HIS A 78 11.41 1.95 -5.74
C HIS A 78 10.17 1.96 -6.63
N GLY A 79 9.01 2.16 -6.00
CA GLY A 79 7.76 2.47 -6.67
C GLY A 79 7.32 3.90 -6.37
N MET A 80 6.24 4.36 -7.02
CA MET A 80 5.79 5.75 -6.95
C MET A 80 5.56 6.31 -5.53
N ARG A 81 5.31 5.45 -4.55
CA ARG A 81 5.09 5.83 -3.13
C ARG A 81 5.74 4.88 -2.13
N TRP A 82 6.65 4.01 -2.55
CA TRP A 82 7.35 3.08 -1.65
C TRP A 82 8.78 2.86 -2.13
N GLY A 83 9.68 2.54 -1.21
CA GLY A 83 11.04 2.12 -1.53
C GLY A 83 11.48 1.06 -0.55
N LEU A 84 12.24 0.09 -1.03
CA LEU A 84 12.88 -0.91 -0.17
C LEU A 84 14.34 -1.04 -0.59
N GLU A 85 15.22 -0.86 0.38
CA GLU A 85 16.60 -1.29 0.31
C GLU A 85 16.75 -2.49 1.25
N LEU A 86 17.21 -3.60 0.70
CA LEU A 86 17.39 -4.85 1.41
C LEU A 86 18.83 -5.30 1.26
N THR A 87 19.50 -5.43 2.40
CA THR A 87 20.88 -5.86 2.49
C THR A 87 20.92 -7.15 3.29
N VAL A 88 21.44 -8.23 2.69
CA VAL A 88 21.46 -9.56 3.31
C VAL A 88 22.81 -10.23 3.07
N PRO A 89 23.40 -10.89 4.09
CA PRO A 89 24.67 -11.62 3.91
C PRO A 89 24.49 -12.80 2.96
N VAL A 90 25.51 -13.11 2.16
CA VAL A 90 25.50 -14.26 1.24
C VAL A 90 25.37 -15.58 2.01
N PHE A 91 24.65 -16.55 1.43
CA PHE A 91 24.48 -17.86 2.07
C PHE A 91 25.66 -18.78 1.73
N CYS A 92 26.54 -19.02 2.70
CA CYS A 92 27.63 -19.98 2.60
C CYS A 92 27.32 -21.22 3.46
N PRO A 93 26.77 -22.30 2.87
CA PRO A 93 26.36 -23.48 3.64
C PRO A 93 27.54 -24.16 4.33
N GLU A 94 28.75 -24.13 3.75
CA GLU A 94 29.94 -24.75 4.34
C GLU A 94 30.40 -24.05 5.62
N GLU A 95 30.28 -22.72 5.68
CA GLU A 95 30.60 -21.93 6.87
C GLU A 95 29.56 -22.16 7.97
N SER A 96 28.28 -22.23 7.57
CA SER A 96 27.19 -22.62 8.45
C SER A 96 27.48 -24.01 9.05
N LEU A 97 27.69 -25.03 8.22
CA LEU A 97 27.98 -26.40 8.65
C LEU A 97 29.24 -26.50 9.52
N ARG A 98 30.30 -25.73 9.22
CA ARG A 98 31.48 -25.63 10.10
C ARG A 98 31.12 -25.12 11.49
N MET A 99 30.29 -24.08 11.59
CA MET A 99 29.85 -23.55 12.87
C MET A 99 29.11 -24.61 13.71
N TRP A 100 28.24 -25.40 13.08
CA TRP A 100 27.54 -26.51 13.75
C TRP A 100 28.50 -27.62 14.20
N SER A 101 29.54 -27.93 13.42
CA SER A 101 30.57 -28.91 13.82
C SER A 101 31.43 -28.47 15.00
N LEU A 102 31.43 -27.18 15.36
CA LEU A 102 32.14 -26.64 16.53
C LEU A 102 31.30 -26.63 17.81
N VAL A 103 30.01 -26.93 17.70
CA VAL A 103 29.06 -26.97 18.83
C VAL A 103 28.97 -28.38 19.45
N GLU A 104 29.53 -29.39 18.78
CA GLU A 104 29.58 -30.80 19.21
C GLU A 104 31.00 -31.19 19.65
#